data_AF-A0A0K0F3N4-F1
#
_entry.id   AF-A0A0K0F3N4-F1
#
_cell.length_a   1.000
_cell.length_b   1.000
_cell.length_c   1.000
_cell.angle_alpha   90.00
_cell.angle_beta   90.00
_cell.angle_gamma   90.00
#
_symmetry.space_group_name_H-M   'P 1'
#
loop_
_entity.id
_entity.type
_entity.pdbx_description
1 polymer ?
#
loop_
_entity_poly.entity_id
_entity_poly.type
_entity_poly.pdbx_seq_one_letter_code
_entity_poly.pdbx_strand_id
1 'polypeptide(L)'
;MTIFIGCSIKKTDVEFHTPFYIQLFLNSCCELVFFAFEYFLIRIPLFGFADDWYTSQEHLPGAIHGMSWYLYMVICIGQCNLMLNRFIVLKNPTSNSLMSSFKSSLCLITFQFIFPSFMIFMPINCNLKSYYVNNNKTLVVEVGDQGISNFFLTVGSFVGIIICLFCITIGTWNIFLLKNLQNRNKYYEKRLKKEKPLLLSVCIQTFNFIVLTTAEILQFFAGKFNLDSLYAFTIYMYPLSEDMLCLFHPIILYITCHSLRRKFLYFWFGRLFDKFRKNKTAPLSDIKSMYH
;
A
#
# COMPACT_ATOMS: atom_id res chain seq x y z
N MET A 1 -6.74 -7.28 7.26
CA MET A 1 -6.51 -6.10 8.13
C MET A 1 -7.41 -4.92 7.75
N THR A 2 -7.49 -4.57 6.46
CA THR A 2 -8.27 -3.45 5.92
C THR A 2 -9.73 -3.39 6.39
N ILE A 3 -10.46 -4.52 6.31
CA ILE A 3 -11.86 -4.61 6.79
C ILE A 3 -11.97 -4.23 8.27
N PHE A 4 -11.09 -4.76 9.12
CA PHE A 4 -11.06 -4.46 10.55
C PHE A 4 -10.82 -2.97 10.81
N ILE A 5 -9.86 -2.36 10.13
CA ILE A 5 -9.54 -0.93 10.27
C ILE A 5 -10.74 -0.09 9.81
N GLY A 6 -11.33 -0.39 8.65
CA GLY A 6 -12.51 0.31 8.14
C GLY A 6 -13.71 0.21 9.08
N CYS A 7 -14.00 -0.98 9.62
CA CYS A 7 -15.04 -1.15 10.64
C CYS A 7 -14.76 -0.35 11.91
N SER A 8 -13.49 -0.27 12.34
CA SER A 8 -13.09 0.47 13.55
C SER A 8 -13.21 1.98 13.36
N ILE A 9 -12.87 2.50 12.17
CA ILE A 9 -13.08 3.90 11.78
C ILE A 9 -14.58 4.22 11.76
N LYS A 10 -15.40 3.36 11.13
CA LYS A 10 -16.87 3.55 11.06
C LYS A 10 -17.51 3.59 12.45
N LYS A 11 -17.00 2.80 13.40
CA LYS A 11 -17.46 2.78 14.80
C LYS A 11 -16.88 3.92 15.64
N THR A 12 -16.13 4.84 15.04
CA THR A 12 -15.50 5.98 15.73
C THR A 12 -14.63 5.57 16.92
N ASP A 13 -13.94 4.41 16.84
CA ASP A 13 -12.97 4.04 17.87
C ASP A 13 -11.84 5.09 17.89
N VAL A 14 -11.69 5.78 19.02
CA VAL A 14 -10.75 6.90 19.22
C VAL A 14 -9.32 6.55 18.81
N GLU A 15 -8.90 5.28 18.96
CA GLU A 15 -7.55 4.85 18.56
C GLU A 15 -7.38 4.77 17.04
N PHE A 16 -8.43 4.39 16.32
CA PHE A 16 -8.42 4.21 14.87
C PHE A 16 -8.91 5.44 14.11
N HIS A 17 -9.61 6.36 14.77
CA HIS A 17 -10.04 7.61 14.16
C HIS A 17 -8.93 8.67 14.19
N THR A 18 -7.72 8.28 13.77
CA THR A 18 -6.58 9.19 13.60
C THR A 18 -6.27 9.36 12.12
N PRO A 19 -5.67 10.48 11.71
CA PRO A 19 -5.36 10.72 10.30
C PRO A 19 -4.51 9.62 9.66
N PHE A 20 -3.60 9.03 10.44
CA PHE A 20 -2.78 7.91 10.01
C PHE A 20 -3.62 6.72 9.54
N TYR A 21 -4.55 6.23 10.37
CA TYR A 21 -5.37 5.05 10.03
C TYR A 21 -6.39 5.34 8.95
N ILE A 22 -6.92 6.56 8.85
CA ILE A 22 -7.79 6.98 7.75
C ILE A 22 -7.02 6.89 6.44
N GLN A 23 -5.83 7.48 6.38
CA GLN A 23 -5.01 7.46 5.19
C GLN A 23 -4.54 6.05 4.84
N LEU A 24 -4.15 5.25 5.84
CA LEU A 24 -3.79 3.85 5.70
C LEU A 24 -4.92 3.02 5.08
N PHE A 25 -6.15 3.25 5.55
CA PHE A 25 -7.34 2.58 5.05
C PHE A 25 -7.63 2.99 3.60
N LEU A 26 -7.60 4.29 3.28
CA LEU A 26 -7.80 4.78 1.92
C LEU A 26 -6.75 4.19 0.96
N ASN A 27 -5.49 4.15 1.38
CA ASN A 27 -4.42 3.57 0.57
C ASN A 27 -4.63 2.07 0.36
N SER A 28 -5.02 1.35 1.41
CA SER A 28 -5.33 -0.09 1.31
C SER A 28 -6.51 -0.36 0.37
N CYS A 29 -7.51 0.53 0.33
CA CYS A 29 -8.60 0.42 -0.64
C CYS A 29 -8.11 0.63 -2.07
N CYS A 30 -7.22 1.61 -2.30
CA CYS A 30 -6.62 1.84 -3.61
C CYS A 30 -5.76 0.64 -4.03
N GLU A 31 -4.96 0.07 -3.12
CA GLU A 31 -4.16 -1.15 -3.35
C GLU A 31 -5.04 -2.33 -3.79
N LEU A 32 -6.21 -2.53 -3.17
CA LEU A 32 -7.14 -3.59 -3.57
C LEU A 32 -7.75 -3.37 -4.96
N VAL A 33 -8.12 -2.13 -5.28
CA VAL A 33 -8.66 -1.80 -6.60
C VAL A 33 -7.57 -1.94 -7.66
N PHE A 34 -6.37 -1.41 -7.38
CA PHE A 34 -5.20 -1.54 -8.25
C PHE A 34 -4.87 -2.99 -8.55
N PHE A 35 -4.82 -3.84 -7.51
CA PHE A 35 -4.59 -5.27 -7.67
C PHE A 35 -5.59 -5.92 -8.64
N ALA A 36 -6.87 -5.54 -8.59
CA ALA A 36 -7.87 -6.05 -9.53
C ALA A 36 -7.64 -5.57 -10.98
N PHE A 37 -7.35 -4.28 -11.17
CA PHE A 37 -7.06 -3.72 -12.50
C PHE A 37 -5.80 -4.33 -13.12
N GLU A 38 -4.75 -4.47 -12.33
CA GLU A 38 -3.49 -5.03 -12.73
C GLU A 38 -3.56 -6.54 -13.05
N TYR A 39 -4.38 -7.29 -12.31
CA TYR A 39 -4.68 -8.68 -12.68
C TYR A 39 -5.35 -8.78 -14.04
N PHE A 40 -6.29 -7.88 -14.31
CA PHE A 40 -6.98 -7.83 -15.58
C PHE A 40 -6.09 -7.32 -16.73
N LEU A 41 -5.22 -6.34 -16.52
CA LEU A 41 -4.41 -5.77 -17.59
C LEU A 41 -3.12 -6.54 -17.86
N ILE A 42 -2.45 -7.01 -16.81
CA ILE A 42 -1.10 -7.57 -16.91
C ILE A 42 -1.09 -9.04 -16.56
N ARG A 43 -1.53 -9.45 -15.36
CA ARG A 43 -1.25 -10.83 -14.87
C ARG A 43 -1.99 -11.90 -15.67
N ILE A 44 -3.30 -11.73 -15.95
CA ILE A 44 -4.08 -12.72 -16.70
C ILE A 44 -3.47 -12.93 -18.12
N PRO A 45 -3.21 -11.88 -18.92
CA PRO A 45 -2.50 -12.00 -20.19
C PRO A 45 -1.09 -12.58 -20.08
N LEU A 46 -0.32 -12.20 -19.03
CA LEU A 46 1.05 -12.66 -18.82
C LEU A 46 1.13 -14.18 -18.65
N PHE A 47 0.13 -14.80 -18.02
CA PHE A 47 0.07 -16.25 -17.81
C PHE A 47 -0.61 -17.01 -18.97
N GLY A 48 -0.99 -16.32 -20.05
CA GLY A 48 -1.65 -16.93 -21.20
C GLY A 48 -3.12 -17.32 -20.94
N PHE A 49 -3.73 -16.75 -19.89
CA PHE A 49 -5.14 -17.01 -19.60
C PHE A 49 -6.02 -16.07 -20.44
N ALA A 50 -7.01 -16.65 -21.11
CA ALA A 50 -7.99 -15.91 -21.91
C ALA A 50 -7.42 -15.08 -23.08
N ASP A 51 -6.27 -15.47 -23.65
CA ASP A 51 -5.65 -14.83 -24.81
C ASP A 51 -6.63 -14.58 -25.98
N ASP A 52 -7.45 -15.58 -26.32
CA ASP A 52 -8.46 -15.47 -27.38
C ASP A 52 -9.48 -14.35 -27.08
N TRP A 53 -9.83 -14.17 -25.81
CA TRP A 53 -10.72 -13.09 -25.40
C TRP A 53 -10.02 -11.74 -25.58
N TYR A 54 -8.81 -11.55 -25.05
CA TYR A 54 -8.09 -10.28 -25.18
C TYR A 54 -7.83 -9.88 -26.63
N THR A 55 -7.41 -10.84 -27.45
CA THR A 55 -7.15 -10.61 -28.89
C THR A 55 -8.43 -10.31 -29.68
N SER A 56 -9.59 -10.82 -29.25
CA SER A 56 -10.89 -10.51 -29.85
C SER A 56 -11.46 -9.13 -29.50
N GLN A 57 -10.93 -8.46 -28.47
CA GLN A 57 -11.44 -7.17 -28.00
C GLN A 57 -10.72 -5.99 -28.66
N GLU A 58 -11.24 -5.49 -29.79
CA GLU A 58 -10.64 -4.38 -30.55
C GLU A 58 -10.88 -2.98 -29.95
N HIS A 59 -11.78 -2.84 -28.97
CA HIS A 59 -12.31 -1.55 -28.50
C HIS A 59 -12.30 -1.38 -26.98
N LEU A 60 -11.38 -2.03 -26.26
CA LEU A 60 -11.24 -1.77 -24.83
C LEU A 60 -10.75 -0.32 -24.61
N PRO A 61 -11.41 0.47 -23.74
CA PRO A 61 -11.05 1.87 -23.56
C PRO A 61 -9.69 2.01 -22.86
N GLY A 62 -8.82 2.86 -23.41
CA GLY A 62 -7.50 3.19 -22.88
C GLY A 62 -7.53 3.79 -21.47
N ALA A 63 -8.68 4.35 -21.07
CA ALA A 63 -8.96 4.80 -19.71
C ALA A 63 -8.77 3.70 -18.64
N ILE A 64 -8.91 2.41 -19.00
CA ILE A 64 -8.64 1.29 -18.07
C ILE A 64 -7.15 1.25 -17.71
N HIS A 65 -6.26 1.36 -18.70
CA HIS A 65 -4.82 1.41 -18.46
C HIS A 65 -4.42 2.72 -17.76
N GLY A 66 -5.04 3.85 -18.13
CA GLY A 66 -4.87 5.12 -17.42
C GLY A 66 -5.29 5.06 -15.94
N MET A 67 -6.35 4.32 -15.63
CA MET A 67 -6.79 4.07 -14.25
C MET A 67 -5.78 3.25 -13.45
N SER A 68 -5.12 2.27 -14.08
CA SER A 68 -4.06 1.50 -13.42
C SER A 68 -2.88 2.39 -13.02
N TRP A 69 -2.38 3.21 -13.96
CA TRP A 69 -1.32 4.18 -13.68
C TRP A 69 -1.73 5.25 -12.67
N TYR A 70 -2.98 5.72 -12.72
CA TYR A 70 -3.54 6.61 -11.71
C TYR A 70 -3.46 5.98 -10.31
N LEU A 71 -3.97 4.76 -10.16
CA LEU A 71 -4.00 4.06 -8.89
C LEU A 71 -2.59 3.76 -8.37
N TYR A 72 -1.66 3.34 -9.25
CA TYR A 72 -0.24 3.19 -8.91
C TYR A 72 0.30 4.47 -8.27
N MET A 73 0.11 5.62 -8.93
CA MET A 73 0.60 6.92 -8.45
C MET A 73 -0.09 7.36 -7.14
N VAL A 74 -1.40 7.15 -7.02
CA VAL A 74 -2.16 7.39 -5.78
C VAL A 74 -1.58 6.58 -4.64
N ILE A 75 -1.25 5.29 -4.85
CA ILE A 75 -0.67 4.42 -3.84
C ILE A 75 0.71 4.94 -3.45
N CYS A 76 1.57 5.26 -4.41
CA CYS A 76 2.92 5.80 -4.18
C CYS A 76 2.89 7.08 -3.34
N ILE A 77 2.05 8.05 -3.72
CA ILE A 77 1.88 9.30 -2.97
C ILE A 77 1.28 9.02 -1.59
N GLY A 78 0.36 8.07 -1.48
CA GLY A 78 -0.19 7.62 -0.21
C GLY A 78 0.85 7.07 0.75
N GLN A 79 1.81 6.29 0.26
CA GLN A 79 2.96 5.81 1.04
C GLN A 79 3.83 6.97 1.55
N CYS A 80 4.13 7.91 0.66
CA CYS A 80 4.87 9.13 1.00
C CYS A 80 4.17 9.94 2.09
N ASN A 81 2.86 10.13 1.94
CA ASN A 81 2.03 10.83 2.90
C ASN A 81 2.04 10.12 4.26
N LEU A 82 2.09 8.77 4.32
CA LEU A 82 2.14 8.03 5.59
C LEU A 82 3.46 8.34 6.31
N MET A 83 4.58 8.37 5.57
CA MET A 83 5.89 8.75 6.10
C MET A 83 5.90 10.20 6.60
N LEU A 84 5.32 11.13 5.84
CA LEU A 84 5.15 12.54 6.24
C LEU A 84 4.27 12.70 7.47
N ASN A 85 3.19 11.91 7.56
CA ASN A 85 2.32 11.93 8.72
C ASN A 85 3.09 11.54 9.99
N ARG A 86 3.97 10.52 9.92
CA ARG A 86 4.86 10.17 11.05
C ARG A 86 5.83 11.30 11.37
N PHE A 87 6.37 11.98 10.36
CA PHE A 87 7.25 13.14 10.54
C PHE A 87 6.57 14.29 11.28
N ILE A 88 5.36 14.67 10.88
CA ILE A 88 4.58 15.73 11.53
C ILE A 88 4.34 15.38 13.01
N VAL A 89 3.96 14.13 13.28
CA VAL A 89 3.65 13.64 14.64
C VAL A 89 4.89 13.60 15.54
N LEU A 90 6.05 13.22 15.01
CA LEU A 90 7.32 13.18 15.76
C LEU A 90 7.94 14.57 15.94
N LYS A 91 7.80 15.47 14.95
CA LYS A 91 8.34 16.83 15.02
C LYS A 91 7.59 17.70 16.04
N ASN A 92 6.26 17.54 16.14
CA ASN A 92 5.40 18.37 16.99
C ASN A 92 4.70 17.54 18.08
N PRO A 93 5.39 17.21 19.20
CA PRO A 93 4.83 16.34 20.23
C PRO A 93 3.78 16.99 21.17
N THR A 94 3.51 18.30 21.09
CA THR A 94 2.59 19.04 21.99
C THR A 94 1.10 18.89 21.62
N SER A 95 0.17 19.04 22.58
CA SER A 95 -1.26 18.66 22.45
C SER A 95 -2.08 19.49 21.43
N ASN A 96 -1.71 20.75 21.17
CA ASN A 96 -2.35 21.57 20.12
C ASN A 96 -2.08 21.06 18.69
N SER A 97 -1.25 20.01 18.54
CA SER A 97 -0.90 19.41 17.25
C SER A 97 -1.99 18.54 16.63
N LEU A 98 -3.00 18.07 17.36
CA LEU A 98 -3.93 17.06 16.85
C LEU A 98 -4.84 17.61 15.73
N MET A 99 -5.43 18.78 15.94
CA MET A 99 -6.27 19.46 14.93
C MET A 99 -5.44 19.95 13.74
N SER A 100 -4.24 20.46 13.98
CA SER A 100 -3.29 20.87 12.93
C SER A 100 -2.84 19.68 12.08
N SER A 101 -2.48 18.56 12.73
CA SER A 101 -2.13 17.30 12.09
C SER A 101 -3.28 16.73 11.27
N PHE A 102 -4.52 16.87 11.73
CA PHE A 102 -5.70 16.45 10.98
C PHE A 102 -5.88 17.27 9.70
N LYS A 103 -5.82 18.61 9.79
CA LYS A 103 -5.91 19.50 8.61
C LYS A 103 -4.79 19.24 7.60
N SER A 104 -3.55 19.12 8.07
CA SER A 104 -2.41 18.79 7.20
C SER A 104 -2.58 17.44 6.53
N SER A 105 -3.04 16.42 7.27
CA SER A 105 -3.27 15.09 6.69
C SER A 105 -4.41 15.08 5.68
N LEU A 106 -5.47 15.85 5.91
CA LEU A 106 -6.56 16.00 4.94
C LEU A 106 -6.05 16.65 3.64
N CYS A 107 -5.23 17.70 3.75
CA CYS A 107 -4.58 18.31 2.59
C CYS A 107 -3.72 17.31 1.80
N LEU A 108 -2.91 16.49 2.51
CA LEU A 108 -2.10 15.44 1.90
C LEU A 108 -2.96 14.38 1.19
N ILE A 109 -4.05 13.95 1.82
CA ILE A 109 -5.01 13.00 1.21
C ILE A 109 -5.63 13.61 -0.04
N THR A 110 -6.09 14.85 0.01
CA THR A 110 -6.66 15.52 -1.17
C THR A 110 -5.64 15.62 -2.30
N PHE A 111 -4.40 15.99 -1.99
CA PHE A 111 -3.31 16.03 -2.98
C PHE A 111 -3.04 14.65 -3.59
N GLN A 112 -3.06 13.58 -2.78
CA GLN A 112 -2.86 12.19 -3.21
C GLN A 112 -3.79 11.80 -4.37
N PHE A 113 -5.06 12.20 -4.31
CA PHE A 113 -6.06 11.81 -5.31
C PHE A 113 -6.14 12.77 -6.50
N ILE A 114 -5.92 14.08 -6.28
CA ILE A 114 -6.05 15.09 -7.34
C ILE A 114 -4.82 15.09 -8.25
N PHE A 115 -3.61 15.02 -7.67
CA PHE A 115 -2.38 15.18 -8.43
C PHE A 115 -2.23 14.21 -9.61
N PRO A 116 -2.46 12.89 -9.45
CA PRO A 116 -2.28 11.95 -10.57
C PRO A 116 -3.48 11.88 -11.54
N SER A 117 -4.55 12.66 -11.34
CA SER A 117 -5.80 12.55 -12.10
C SER A 117 -5.63 12.64 -13.62
N PHE A 118 -4.62 13.36 -14.10
CA PHE A 118 -4.30 13.47 -15.53
C PHE A 118 -4.02 12.11 -16.19
N MET A 119 -3.56 11.09 -15.44
CA MET A 119 -3.28 9.74 -15.94
C MET A 119 -4.54 9.05 -16.49
N ILE A 120 -5.73 9.37 -15.95
CA ILE A 120 -7.01 8.81 -16.43
C ILE A 120 -7.46 9.49 -17.72
N PHE A 121 -7.23 10.79 -17.85
CA PHE A 121 -7.77 11.58 -18.95
C PHE A 121 -6.90 11.50 -20.21
N MET A 122 -5.60 11.28 -20.07
CA MET A 122 -4.67 11.24 -21.20
C MET A 122 -4.97 10.14 -22.25
N PRO A 123 -5.28 8.88 -21.86
CA PRO A 123 -5.57 7.80 -22.81
C PRO A 123 -7.07 7.64 -23.09
N ILE A 124 -7.93 8.61 -22.70
CA ILE A 124 -9.39 8.45 -22.73
C ILE A 124 -9.95 8.25 -24.16
N ASN A 125 -9.26 8.80 -25.16
CA ASN A 125 -9.62 8.69 -26.57
C ASN A 125 -8.84 7.59 -27.32
N CYS A 126 -8.06 6.79 -26.59
CA CYS A 126 -7.26 5.71 -27.15
C CYS A 126 -7.90 4.37 -26.83
N ASN A 127 -7.68 3.37 -27.68
CA ASN A 127 -8.04 1.98 -27.38
C ASN A 127 -6.82 1.25 -26.83
N LEU A 128 -7.07 0.22 -26.03
CA LEU A 128 -6.05 -0.77 -25.72
C LEU A 128 -5.76 -1.63 -26.95
N LYS A 129 -4.53 -2.10 -27.04
CA LYS A 129 -4.05 -3.03 -28.05
C LYS A 129 -3.37 -4.19 -27.35
N SER A 130 -3.78 -5.40 -27.70
CA SER A 130 -3.11 -6.63 -27.30
C SER A 130 -2.14 -7.06 -28.40
N TYR A 131 -0.89 -7.37 -28.04
CA TYR A 131 0.10 -7.90 -28.98
C TYR A 131 1.04 -8.88 -28.29
N TYR A 132 1.59 -9.80 -29.07
CA TYR A 132 2.50 -10.81 -28.56
C TYR A 132 3.95 -10.29 -28.55
N VAL A 133 4.67 -10.62 -27.47
CA VAL A 133 6.12 -10.41 -27.31
C VAL A 133 6.83 -11.75 -27.03
N ASN A 134 8.17 -11.74 -27.05
CA ASN A 134 9.02 -12.90 -26.76
C ASN A 134 8.69 -14.14 -27.62
N ASN A 135 8.70 -13.99 -28.95
CA ASN A 135 8.40 -15.07 -29.90
C ASN A 135 7.03 -15.71 -29.68
N ASN A 136 5.97 -14.89 -29.56
CA ASN A 136 4.58 -15.32 -29.38
C ASN A 136 4.30 -16.10 -28.10
N LYS A 137 5.07 -15.84 -27.04
CA LYS A 137 4.87 -16.52 -25.74
C LYS A 137 4.13 -15.69 -24.71
N THR A 138 4.18 -14.37 -24.82
CA THR A 138 3.64 -13.47 -23.81
C THR A 138 2.72 -12.48 -24.47
N LEU A 139 1.46 -12.44 -24.06
CA LEU A 139 0.50 -11.42 -24.49
C LEU A 139 0.65 -10.18 -23.62
N VAL A 140 0.83 -9.03 -24.25
CA VAL A 140 0.93 -7.72 -23.60
C VAL A 140 -0.27 -6.89 -24.01
N VAL A 141 -0.90 -6.23 -23.03
CA VAL A 141 -2.07 -5.36 -23.23
C VAL A 141 -1.71 -3.95 -22.80
N GLU A 142 -1.60 -3.03 -23.77
CA GLU A 142 -1.16 -1.65 -23.53
C GLU A 142 -2.05 -0.66 -24.29
N VAL A 143 -1.85 0.64 -24.06
CA VAL A 143 -2.50 1.68 -24.88
C VAL A 143 -1.92 1.62 -26.30
N GLY A 144 -2.79 1.59 -27.31
CA GLY A 144 -2.36 1.47 -28.71
C GLY A 144 -1.53 2.66 -29.23
N ASP A 145 -1.64 3.82 -28.58
CA ASP A 145 -0.75 4.96 -28.81
C ASP A 145 0.58 4.78 -28.04
N GLN A 146 1.63 4.46 -28.79
CA GLN A 146 2.97 4.25 -28.24
C GLN A 146 3.53 5.50 -27.55
N GLY A 147 3.16 6.70 -28.00
CA GLY A 147 3.60 7.95 -27.39
C GLY A 147 3.06 8.10 -25.98
N ILE A 148 1.79 7.76 -25.78
CA ILE A 148 1.15 7.77 -24.45
C ILE A 148 1.71 6.66 -23.56
N SER A 149 1.88 5.45 -24.10
CA SER A 149 2.47 4.32 -23.35
C SER A 149 3.88 4.67 -22.83
N ASN A 150 4.75 5.18 -23.72
CA ASN A 150 6.09 5.62 -23.35
C ASN A 150 6.08 6.79 -22.36
N PHE A 151 5.13 7.72 -22.49
CA PHE A 151 4.95 8.81 -21.54
C PHE A 151 4.62 8.29 -20.13
N PHE A 152 3.69 7.35 -20.00
CA PHE A 152 3.35 6.75 -18.70
C PHE A 152 4.54 6.05 -18.07
N LEU A 153 5.25 5.19 -18.81
CA LEU A 153 6.45 4.52 -18.31
C LEU A 153 7.52 5.51 -17.84
N THR A 154 7.75 6.58 -18.62
CA THR A 154 8.75 7.60 -18.31
C THR A 154 8.35 8.39 -17.06
N VAL A 155 7.12 8.90 -17.00
CA VAL A 155 6.63 9.68 -15.87
C VAL A 155 6.54 8.83 -14.61
N GLY A 156 6.04 7.60 -14.72
CA GLY A 156 5.99 6.61 -13.64
C GLY A 156 7.36 6.40 -13.03
N SER A 157 8.36 6.10 -13.87
CA SER A 157 9.74 5.87 -13.43
C SER A 157 10.33 7.09 -12.73
N PHE A 158 10.19 8.29 -13.31
CA PHE A 158 10.72 9.51 -12.70
C PHE A 158 10.04 9.85 -11.38
N VAL A 159 8.71 9.73 -11.30
CA VAL A 159 7.96 10.02 -10.08
C VAL A 159 8.26 8.97 -9.01
N GLY A 160 8.37 7.69 -9.38
CA GLY A 160 8.82 6.62 -8.49
C GLY A 160 10.16 6.94 -7.84
N ILE A 161 11.16 7.34 -8.64
CA ILE A 161 12.49 7.76 -8.14
C ILE A 161 12.37 8.93 -7.16
N ILE A 162 11.64 9.99 -7.53
CA ILE A 162 11.49 11.19 -6.69
C ILE A 162 10.82 10.83 -5.36
N ILE A 163 9.74 10.04 -5.39
CA ILE A 163 9.02 9.61 -4.19
C ILE A 163 9.91 8.72 -3.32
N CYS A 164 10.66 7.78 -3.90
CA CYS A 164 11.60 6.93 -3.17
C CYS A 164 12.66 7.76 -2.44
N LEU A 165 13.33 8.66 -3.15
CA LEU A 165 14.34 9.55 -2.57
C LEU A 165 13.76 10.37 -1.42
N PHE A 166 12.58 10.96 -1.64
CA PHE A 166 11.89 11.72 -0.61
C PHE A 166 11.53 10.87 0.62
N CYS A 167 10.99 9.67 0.43
CA CYS A 167 10.66 8.75 1.51
C CYS A 167 11.90 8.32 2.31
N ILE A 168 13.04 8.09 1.65
CA ILE A 168 14.31 7.77 2.30
C ILE A 168 14.79 8.94 3.14
N THR A 169 14.76 10.17 2.60
CA THR A 169 15.17 11.37 3.33
C THR A 169 14.30 11.60 4.58
N ILE A 170 12.97 11.60 4.42
CA ILE A 170 12.04 11.80 5.54
C ILE A 170 12.11 10.63 6.53
N GLY A 171 12.23 9.39 6.05
CA GLY A 171 12.37 8.20 6.89
C GLY A 171 13.63 8.25 7.76
N THR A 172 14.77 8.64 7.19
CA THR A 172 16.02 8.83 7.93
C THR A 172 15.87 9.92 8.98
N TRP A 173 15.21 11.03 8.64
CA TRP A 173 14.94 12.11 9.59
C TRP A 173 14.02 11.65 10.73
N ASN A 174 12.98 10.86 10.43
CA ASN A 174 12.09 10.28 11.44
C ASN A 174 12.86 9.42 12.45
N ILE A 175 13.82 8.60 11.98
CA ILE A 175 14.67 7.79 12.85
C ILE A 175 15.54 8.66 13.76
N PHE A 176 16.12 9.73 13.21
CA PHE A 176 16.91 10.69 13.99
C PHE A 176 16.05 11.40 15.07
N LEU A 177 14.86 11.88 14.70
CA LEU A 177 13.92 12.51 15.64
C LEU A 177 13.50 11.53 16.74
N LEU A 178 13.22 10.28 16.39
CA LEU A 178 12.85 9.24 17.35
C LEU A 178 13.97 9.02 18.39
N LYS A 179 15.22 8.91 17.95
CA LYS A 179 16.38 8.76 18.85
C LYS A 179 16.55 9.98 19.76
N ASN A 180 16.41 11.18 19.20
CA ASN A 180 16.52 12.42 19.98
C ASN A 180 15.42 12.52 21.06
N LEU A 181 14.18 12.15 20.74
CA LEU A 181 13.07 12.14 21.70
C LEU A 181 13.24 11.09 22.81
N GLN A 182 13.76 9.90 22.46
CA GLN A 182 14.05 8.84 23.44
C GLN A 182 15.08 9.30 24.48
N ASN A 183 16.10 10.04 24.05
CA ASN A 183 17.17 10.51 24.93
C ASN A 183 16.74 11.67 25.84
N ARG A 184 15.73 12.47 25.45
CA ARG A 184 15.41 13.73 26.12
C ARG A 184 14.35 13.65 27.22
N ASN A 185 13.39 12.72 27.21
CA ASN A 185 12.26 12.79 28.16
C ASN A 185 11.49 11.49 28.40
N LYS A 186 11.40 11.05 29.67
CA LYS A 186 10.53 9.92 30.12
C LYS A 186 9.03 10.20 29.92
N TYR A 187 8.60 11.46 29.92
CA TYR A 187 7.20 11.86 29.74
C TYR A 187 6.59 11.34 28.42
N TYR A 188 7.40 11.14 27.37
CA TYR A 188 6.93 10.69 26.06
C TYR A 188 6.94 9.16 25.87
N GLU A 189 7.37 8.38 26.87
CA GLU A 189 7.60 6.94 26.74
C GLU A 189 6.33 6.17 26.31
N LYS A 190 5.16 6.52 26.87
CA LYS A 190 3.88 5.88 26.50
C LYS A 190 3.48 6.17 25.04
N ARG A 191 3.74 7.39 24.54
CA ARG A 191 3.44 7.77 23.14
C ARG A 191 4.44 7.11 22.19
N LEU A 192 5.73 7.15 22.52
CA LEU A 192 6.81 6.48 21.78
C LEU A 192 6.54 4.97 21.61
N LYS A 193 6.02 4.29 22.64
CA LYS A 193 5.62 2.87 22.55
C LYS A 193 4.53 2.60 21.51
N LYS A 194 3.67 3.58 21.22
CA LYS A 194 2.63 3.47 20.17
C LYS A 194 3.15 3.88 18.79
N GLU A 195 3.95 4.94 18.71
CA GLU A 195 4.44 5.47 17.43
C GLU A 195 5.56 4.63 16.79
N LYS A 196 6.45 4.05 17.60
CA LYS A 196 7.58 3.22 17.12
C LYS A 196 7.14 2.07 16.19
N PRO A 197 6.17 1.20 16.55
CA PRO A 197 5.77 0.11 15.66
C PRO A 197 5.09 0.60 14.38
N LEU A 198 4.38 1.74 14.43
CA LEU A 198 3.77 2.36 13.25
C LEU A 198 4.84 2.90 12.30
N LEU A 199 5.83 3.64 12.82
CA LEU A 199 6.96 4.10 12.03
C LEU A 199 7.73 2.92 11.41
N LEU A 200 7.98 1.86 12.18
CA LEU A 200 8.62 0.65 11.66
C LEU A 200 7.82 0.04 10.50
N SER A 201 6.49 -0.03 10.61
CA SER A 201 5.64 -0.52 9.51
C SER A 201 5.81 0.29 8.23
N VAL A 202 5.82 1.63 8.35
CA VAL A 202 5.97 2.54 7.21
C VAL A 202 7.38 2.43 6.60
N CYS A 203 8.41 2.26 7.42
CA CYS A 203 9.78 2.04 6.94
C CYS A 203 9.92 0.72 6.16
N ILE A 204 9.36 -0.38 6.66
CA ILE A 204 9.38 -1.67 5.95
C ILE A 204 8.59 -1.57 4.65
N GLN A 205 7.48 -0.84 4.65
CA GLN A 205 6.70 -0.61 3.44
C GLN A 205 7.44 0.26 2.41
N THR A 206 8.20 1.26 2.87
CA THR A 206 9.09 2.04 2.01
C THR A 206 10.17 1.17 1.39
N PHE A 207 10.67 0.16 2.10
CA PHE A 207 11.60 -0.81 1.53
C PHE A 207 10.98 -1.61 0.37
N ASN A 208 9.74 -2.11 0.53
CA ASN A 208 9.03 -2.77 -0.58
C ASN A 208 8.83 -1.82 -1.77
N PHE A 209 8.53 -0.55 -1.48
CA PHE A 209 8.40 0.46 -2.53
C PHE A 209 9.71 0.70 -3.30
N ILE A 210 10.86 0.73 -2.60
CA ILE A 210 12.18 0.81 -3.24
C ILE A 210 12.44 -0.40 -4.15
N VAL A 211 12.07 -1.61 -3.72
CA VAL A 211 12.20 -2.82 -4.54
C VAL A 211 11.38 -2.70 -5.82
N LEU A 212 10.12 -2.24 -5.71
CA LEU A 212 9.25 -2.01 -6.86
C LEU A 212 9.83 -0.98 -7.83
N THR A 213 10.22 0.20 -7.34
CA THR A 213 10.83 1.24 -8.18
C THR A 213 12.14 0.77 -8.82
N THR A 214 12.91 -0.09 -8.15
CA THR A 214 14.11 -0.69 -8.75
C THR A 214 13.75 -1.62 -9.91
N ALA A 215 12.71 -2.45 -9.75
CA ALA A 215 12.21 -3.31 -10.83
C ALA A 215 11.67 -2.48 -12.02
N GLU A 216 10.95 -1.38 -11.74
CA GLU A 216 10.44 -0.44 -12.74
C GLU A 216 11.58 0.18 -13.56
N ILE A 217 12.61 0.71 -12.89
CA ILE A 217 13.77 1.31 -13.53
C ILE A 217 14.51 0.30 -14.40
N LEU A 218 14.68 -0.94 -13.91
CA LEU A 218 15.30 -2.02 -14.67
C LEU A 218 14.48 -2.33 -15.92
N GLN A 219 13.15 -2.41 -15.82
CA GLN A 219 12.27 -2.64 -16.97
C GLN A 219 12.35 -1.50 -17.98
N PHE A 220 12.32 -0.25 -17.50
CA PHE A 220 12.43 0.95 -18.33
C PHE A 220 13.74 0.96 -19.12
N PHE A 221 14.87 0.71 -18.46
CA PHE A 221 16.17 0.65 -19.13
C PHE A 221 16.29 -0.55 -20.08
N ALA A 222 15.77 -1.71 -19.69
CA ALA A 222 15.78 -2.89 -20.54
C ALA A 222 15.01 -2.65 -21.84
N GLY A 223 13.82 -2.04 -21.76
CA GLY A 223 13.03 -1.67 -22.93
C GLY A 223 13.70 -0.57 -23.77
N LYS A 224 14.26 0.46 -23.13
CA LYS A 224 14.91 1.58 -23.84
C LYS A 224 16.17 1.18 -24.60
N PHE A 225 16.93 0.22 -24.08
CA PHE A 225 18.19 -0.26 -24.68
C PHE A 225 18.03 -1.57 -25.46
N ASN A 226 16.80 -2.06 -25.70
CA ASN A 226 16.51 -3.31 -26.39
C ASN A 226 17.28 -4.51 -25.82
N LEU A 227 17.34 -4.61 -24.49
CA LEU A 227 18.00 -5.71 -23.79
C LEU A 227 17.01 -6.86 -23.58
N ASP A 228 16.70 -7.61 -24.65
CA ASP A 228 15.59 -8.59 -24.69
C ASP A 228 15.56 -9.58 -23.51
N SER A 229 16.72 -10.16 -23.14
CA SER A 229 16.79 -11.10 -22.01
C SER A 229 16.50 -10.42 -20.67
N LEU A 230 16.95 -9.18 -20.48
CA LEU A 230 16.68 -8.43 -19.26
C LEU A 230 15.22 -7.98 -19.24
N TYR A 231 14.71 -7.53 -20.38
CA TYR A 231 13.32 -7.11 -20.54
C TYR A 231 12.35 -8.25 -20.23
N ALA A 232 12.61 -9.43 -20.79
CA ALA A 232 11.84 -10.64 -20.51
C ALA A 232 11.82 -10.99 -19.02
N PHE A 233 12.95 -10.89 -18.32
CA PHE A 233 13.00 -11.09 -16.87
C PHE A 233 12.20 -10.03 -16.11
N THR A 234 12.39 -8.75 -16.46
CA THR A 234 11.73 -7.64 -15.77
C THR A 234 10.21 -7.62 -15.94
N ILE A 235 9.69 -8.12 -17.06
CA ILE A 235 8.26 -8.24 -17.34
C ILE A 235 7.52 -9.13 -16.32
N TYR A 236 8.22 -10.11 -15.71
CA TYR A 236 7.67 -10.94 -14.63
C TYR A 236 7.97 -10.36 -13.24
N MET A 237 9.17 -9.78 -13.06
CA MET A 237 9.60 -9.26 -11.77
C MET A 237 8.83 -8.01 -11.33
N TYR A 238 8.46 -7.14 -12.26
CA TYR A 238 7.74 -5.91 -11.94
C TYR A 238 6.33 -6.20 -11.39
N PRO A 239 5.46 -6.99 -12.07
CA PRO A 239 4.15 -7.38 -11.51
C PRO A 239 4.25 -8.12 -10.18
N LEU A 240 5.27 -8.97 -10.01
CA LEU A 240 5.52 -9.64 -8.74
C LEU A 240 5.85 -8.64 -7.61
N SER A 241 6.64 -7.61 -7.91
CA SER A 241 7.01 -6.57 -6.94
C SER A 241 5.81 -5.71 -6.56
N GLU A 242 4.91 -5.44 -7.51
CA GLU A 242 3.64 -4.74 -7.25
C GLU A 242 2.73 -5.56 -6.33
N ASP A 243 2.62 -6.86 -6.59
CA ASP A 243 1.84 -7.79 -5.76
C ASP A 243 2.38 -7.80 -4.32
N MET A 244 3.71 -7.85 -4.16
CA MET A 244 4.35 -7.73 -2.84
C MET A 244 4.02 -6.42 -2.15
N LEU A 245 4.06 -5.29 -2.87
CA LEU A 245 3.72 -3.98 -2.31
C LEU A 245 2.28 -3.97 -1.75
N CYS A 246 1.31 -4.44 -2.53
CA CYS A 246 -0.11 -4.41 -2.17
C CYS A 246 -0.46 -5.43 -1.07
N LEU A 247 0.08 -6.65 -1.15
CA LEU A 247 -0.30 -7.74 -0.25
C LEU A 247 0.47 -7.71 1.08
N PHE A 248 1.70 -7.20 1.10
CA PHE A 248 2.50 -7.21 2.33
C PHE A 248 2.10 -6.13 3.30
N HIS A 249 1.42 -5.07 2.88
CA HIS A 249 1.01 -3.98 3.77
C HIS A 249 0.19 -4.47 4.98
N PRO A 250 -0.92 -5.23 4.81
CA PRO A 250 -1.64 -5.86 5.92
C PRO A 250 -0.77 -6.75 6.82
N ILE A 251 0.18 -7.48 6.22
CA ILE A 251 1.06 -8.44 6.89
C ILE A 251 2.08 -7.71 7.76
N ILE A 252 2.72 -6.67 7.21
CA ILE A 252 3.68 -5.82 7.90
C ILE A 252 3.02 -5.20 9.14
N LEU A 253 1.84 -4.59 8.98
CA LEU A 253 1.08 -4.03 10.11
C LEU A 253 0.75 -5.07 11.19
N TYR A 254 0.38 -6.29 10.77
CA TYR A 254 0.08 -7.38 11.70
C TYR A 254 1.32 -7.81 12.49
N ILE A 255 2.49 -7.85 11.85
CA ILE A 255 3.75 -8.27 12.47
C ILE A 255 4.30 -7.18 13.40
N THR A 256 4.32 -5.92 12.97
CA THR A 256 4.97 -4.83 13.70
C THR A 256 4.12 -4.29 14.85
N CYS A 257 2.79 -4.27 14.73
CA CYS A 257 1.90 -3.63 15.70
C CYS A 257 1.18 -4.65 16.60
N HIS A 258 1.83 -5.03 17.71
CA HIS A 258 1.26 -5.99 18.67
C HIS A 258 -0.14 -5.60 19.20
N SER A 259 -0.36 -4.32 19.52
CA SER A 259 -1.65 -3.82 20.01
C SER A 259 -2.75 -4.00 18.96
N LEU A 260 -2.45 -3.65 17.72
CA LEU A 260 -3.32 -3.78 16.57
C LEU A 260 -3.65 -5.25 16.29
N ARG A 261 -2.64 -6.12 16.28
CA ARG A 261 -2.80 -7.57 16.13
C ARG A 261 -3.78 -8.16 17.13
N ARG A 262 -3.67 -7.81 18.41
CA ARG A 262 -4.57 -8.32 19.45
C ARG A 262 -6.02 -7.88 19.20
N LYS A 263 -6.24 -6.61 18.84
CA LYS A 263 -7.57 -6.09 18.53
C LYS A 263 -8.14 -6.71 17.25
N PHE A 264 -7.32 -6.92 16.23
CA PHE A 264 -7.69 -7.62 15.00
C PHE A 264 -8.15 -9.05 15.27
N LEU A 265 -7.38 -9.81 16.07
CA LEU A 265 -7.75 -11.18 16.45
C LEU A 265 -9.03 -11.20 17.28
N TYR A 266 -9.22 -10.25 18.20
CA TYR A 266 -10.47 -10.13 18.96
C TYR A 266 -11.66 -9.75 18.08
N PHE A 267 -11.46 -8.93 17.05
CA PHE A 267 -12.52 -8.58 16.10
C PHE A 267 -13.06 -9.80 15.35
N TRP A 268 -12.17 -10.67 14.86
CA TRP A 268 -12.56 -11.86 14.09
C TRP A 268 -12.94 -13.05 14.96
N PHE A 269 -12.23 -13.25 16.08
CA PHE A 269 -12.33 -14.46 16.90
C PHE A 269 -12.78 -14.19 18.34
N GLY A 270 -13.19 -12.96 18.69
CA GLY A 270 -13.55 -12.58 20.07
C GLY A 270 -14.60 -13.49 20.70
N ARG A 271 -15.64 -13.87 19.93
CA ARG A 271 -16.67 -14.82 20.38
C ARG A 271 -16.10 -16.20 20.73
N LEU A 272 -15.08 -16.67 20.01
CA LEU A 272 -14.39 -17.92 20.32
C LEU A 272 -13.56 -17.78 21.60
N PHE A 273 -12.79 -16.69 21.72
CA PHE A 273 -11.99 -16.40 22.92
C PHE A 273 -12.85 -16.27 24.18
N ASP A 274 -14.01 -15.61 24.10
CA ASP A 274 -14.94 -15.47 25.22
C ASP A 274 -15.55 -16.83 25.62
N LYS A 275 -15.82 -17.70 24.65
CA LYS A 275 -16.32 -19.07 24.89
C LYS A 275 -15.28 -19.95 25.58
N PHE A 276 -14.00 -19.88 25.16
CA PHE A 276 -12.90 -20.59 25.83
C PHE A 276 -12.63 -20.06 27.24
N ARG A 277 -12.79 -18.76 27.48
CA ARG A 277 -12.61 -18.16 28.80
C ARG A 277 -13.72 -18.56 29.77
N LYS A 278 -14.99 -18.57 29.31
CA LYS A 278 -16.13 -19.06 30.11
C LYS A 278 -15.99 -20.54 30.48
N ASN A 279 -15.46 -21.38 29.58
CA ASN A 279 -15.23 -22.80 29.88
C ASN A 279 -14.06 -23.05 30.85
N LYS A 280 -13.10 -22.12 31.00
CA LYS A 280 -12.03 -22.21 32.02
C LYS A 280 -12.44 -21.71 33.40
N THR A 281 -13.55 -20.98 33.49
CA THR A 281 -14.16 -20.52 34.75
C THR A 281 -15.47 -21.26 35.00
N ALA A 282 -15.46 -22.59 34.88
CA ALA A 282 -16.46 -23.38 35.60
C ALA A 282 -16.19 -23.17 37.10
N PRO A 283 -17.19 -22.80 37.91
CA PRO A 283 -16.97 -22.51 39.32
C PRO A 283 -16.48 -23.77 40.03
N LEU A 284 -15.45 -23.62 40.86
CA LEU A 284 -14.96 -24.65 41.78
C LEU A 284 -16.02 -25.07 42.84
N SER A 285 -17.27 -24.60 42.73
CA SER A 285 -18.39 -24.98 43.59
C SER A 285 -18.94 -26.38 43.30
N ASP A 286 -18.54 -27.03 42.20
CA ASP A 286 -18.99 -28.38 41.86
C ASP A 286 -18.03 -29.50 42.29
N ILE A 287 -16.92 -29.18 42.96
CA ILE A 287 -16.15 -30.19 43.69
C ILE A 287 -16.85 -30.41 45.04
N LYS A 288 -17.92 -31.21 45.01
CA LYS A 288 -18.48 -31.83 46.22
C LYS A 288 -17.33 -32.48 46.99
N SER A 289 -17.19 -32.10 48.26
CA SER A 289 -16.40 -32.83 49.24
C SER A 289 -16.94 -34.26 49.36
N MET A 290 -16.39 -35.18 48.57
CA MET A 290 -16.40 -36.59 48.93
C MET A 290 -15.32 -36.81 49.98
N TYR A 291 -15.66 -37.61 50.98
CA TYR A 291 -14.90 -38.04 52.16
C TYR A 291 -15.14 -37.22 53.44
N HIS A 292 -16.29 -37.55 54.05
CA HIS A 292 -16.36 -37.91 55.47
C HIS A 292 -15.45 -39.11 55.78
#